data_AF-A0A0F8Z876-F1
#
_entry.id   AF-A0A0F8Z876-F1
#
_cell.length_a   1.000
_cell.length_b   1.000
_cell.length_c   1.000
_cell.angle_alpha   90.00
_cell.angle_beta   90.00
_cell.angle_gamma   90.00
#
_symmetry.space_group_name_H-M   'P 1'
#
loop_
_entity.id
_entity.type
_entity.pdbx_description
1 polymer ?
#
loop_
_entity_poly.entity_id
_entity_poly.type
_entity_poly.pdbx_seq_one_letter_code
_entity_poly.pdbx_strand_id
1 'polypeptide(L)'
;GHSWGAVFHSHHGATVGIFLRYVTQYCLNDPEKDETVKIIAKLAKQLGWAKWDDDDKKAANAAMDKIKELQEKVEMPLSLKGLGVSREDFDKNLDKMVSLSFQDSSNVMASRSPLTEDYEKIYTYAYEGKDIDF
;
A
#
# COMPACT_ATOMS: atom_id res chain seq x y z
N GLY A 1 -2.90 -8.50 -0.94
CA GLY A 1 -1.86 -9.49 -0.59
C GLY A 1 -2.26 -10.90 -1.00
N HIS A 2 -3.28 -11.49 -0.36
CA HIS A 2 -3.77 -12.83 -0.69
C HIS A 2 -4.20 -12.96 -2.16
N SER A 3 -4.98 -12.01 -2.68
CA SER A 3 -5.48 -12.03 -4.07
C SER A 3 -4.34 -12.14 -5.09
N TRP A 4 -3.29 -11.32 -4.95
CA TRP A 4 -2.11 -11.38 -5.82
C TRP A 4 -1.38 -12.72 -5.70
N GLY A 5 -1.15 -13.20 -4.47
CA GLY A 5 -0.51 -14.51 -4.25
C GLY A 5 -1.30 -15.68 -4.83
N ALA A 6 -2.64 -15.62 -4.78
CA ALA A 6 -3.52 -16.64 -5.35
C ALA A 6 -3.51 -16.67 -6.88
N VAL A 7 -3.27 -15.53 -7.54
CA VAL A 7 -3.22 -15.43 -9.01
C VAL A 7 -1.83 -15.74 -9.56
N PHE A 8 -0.77 -15.18 -8.95
CA PHE A 8 0.59 -15.21 -9.50
C PHE A 8 1.58 -16.05 -8.70
N HIS A 9 1.11 -16.79 -7.68
CA HIS A 9 1.93 -17.67 -6.84
C HIS A 9 3.16 -16.99 -6.21
N SER A 10 3.05 -15.69 -5.93
CA SER A 10 4.10 -14.90 -5.27
C SER A 10 4.17 -15.18 -3.77
N HIS A 11 5.37 -15.10 -3.19
CA HIS A 11 5.55 -15.25 -1.75
C HIS A 11 4.73 -14.20 -0.98
N HIS A 12 3.98 -14.65 0.04
CA HIS A 12 3.04 -13.80 0.76
C HIS A 12 3.72 -12.56 1.36
N GLY A 13 4.84 -12.75 2.06
CA GLY A 13 5.59 -11.66 2.70
C GLY A 13 6.11 -10.61 1.71
N ALA A 14 6.56 -11.01 0.52
CA ALA A 14 7.01 -10.06 -0.50
C ALA A 14 5.84 -9.22 -1.04
N THR A 15 4.71 -9.88 -1.28
CA THR A 15 3.50 -9.23 -1.78
C THR A 15 2.92 -8.25 -0.75
N VAL A 16 2.78 -8.68 0.51
CA VAL A 16 2.31 -7.82 1.61
C VAL A 16 3.29 -6.68 1.85
N GLY A 17 4.60 -6.96 1.81
CA GLY A 17 5.64 -5.95 1.93
C GLY A 17 5.50 -4.83 0.91
N ILE A 18 5.26 -5.17 -0.37
CA ILE A 18 5.01 -4.18 -1.43
C ILE A 18 3.77 -3.35 -1.11
N PHE A 19 2.63 -4.01 -0.83
CA PHE A 19 1.36 -3.34 -0.60
C PHE A 19 1.31 -2.49 0.68
N LEU A 20 2.16 -2.76 1.68
CA LEU A 20 2.18 -2.01 2.94
C LEU A 20 2.28 -0.50 2.69
N ARG A 21 3.19 -0.08 1.80
CA ARG A 21 3.37 1.34 1.46
C ARG A 21 2.14 1.91 0.75
N TYR A 22 1.68 1.23 -0.30
CA TYR A 22 0.56 1.70 -1.13
C TYR A 22 -0.75 1.78 -0.33
N VAL A 23 -1.12 0.75 0.41
CA VAL A 23 -2.35 0.75 1.22
C VAL A 23 -2.27 1.80 2.33
N THR A 24 -1.09 2.00 2.94
CA THR A 24 -0.95 3.06 3.94
C THR A 24 -1.09 4.45 3.31
N GLN A 25 -0.48 4.70 2.15
CA GLN A 25 -0.67 5.95 1.40
C GLN A 25 -2.16 6.17 1.05
N TYR A 26 -2.88 5.14 0.62
CA TYR A 26 -4.33 5.23 0.39
C TYR A 26 -5.09 5.65 1.66
N CYS A 27 -4.78 5.03 2.81
CA CYS A 27 -5.42 5.42 4.07
C CYS A 27 -4.99 6.82 4.57
N LEU A 28 -3.80 7.32 4.21
CA LEU A 28 -3.33 8.66 4.56
C LEU A 28 -3.98 9.76 3.71
N ASN A 29 -4.41 9.43 2.49
CA ASN A 29 -5.09 10.34 1.58
C ASN A 29 -6.61 10.26 1.68
N ASP A 30 -7.15 9.68 2.76
CA ASP A 30 -8.59 9.69 3.02
C ASP A 30 -9.12 11.15 3.03
N PRO A 31 -10.07 11.51 2.14
CA PRO A 31 -10.57 12.88 2.06
C PRO A 31 -11.53 13.23 3.18
N GLU A 32 -12.10 12.24 3.87
CA GLU A 32 -13.12 12.41 4.91
C GLU A 32 -12.53 12.33 6.33
N LYS A 33 -11.40 11.64 6.49
CA LYS A 33 -10.85 11.24 7.79
C LYS A 33 -9.35 11.50 7.89
N ASP A 34 -8.91 11.95 9.06
CA ASP A 34 -7.49 12.23 9.34
C ASP A 34 -6.89 11.32 10.43
N GLU A 35 -7.66 10.35 10.95
CA GLU A 35 -7.22 9.48 12.04
C GLU A 35 -5.99 8.67 11.67
N THR A 36 -5.92 8.13 10.45
CA THR A 36 -4.73 7.40 9.97
C THR A 36 -3.50 8.32 9.99
N VAL A 37 -3.65 9.57 9.52
CA VAL A 37 -2.57 10.56 9.51
C VAL A 37 -2.07 10.79 10.94
N LYS A 38 -2.97 11.03 11.90
CA LYS A 38 -2.62 11.25 13.31
C LYS A 38 -1.88 10.06 13.93
N ILE A 39 -2.35 8.84 13.66
CA ILE A 39 -1.74 7.60 14.19
C ILE A 39 -0.33 7.42 13.63
N ILE A 40 -0.17 7.51 12.31
CA ILE A 40 1.12 7.30 11.65
C ILE A 40 2.09 8.46 11.95
N ALA A 41 1.62 9.70 12.03
CA ALA A 41 2.41 10.85 12.44
C ALA A 41 2.97 10.69 13.86
N LYS A 42 2.13 10.29 14.80
CA LYS A 42 2.54 10.00 16.18
C LYS A 42 3.58 8.89 16.22
N LEU A 43 3.38 7.81 15.47
CA LEU A 43 4.33 6.71 15.36
C LEU A 43 5.68 7.21 14.82
N ALA A 44 5.68 7.98 13.73
CA ALA A 44 6.90 8.54 13.14
C ALA A 44 7.66 9.45 14.13
N LYS A 45 6.94 10.29 14.89
CA LYS A 45 7.50 11.13 15.96
C LYS A 45 8.11 10.30 17.09
N GLN A 46 7.43 9.25 17.53
CA GLN A 46 7.91 8.33 18.58
C GLN A 46 9.16 7.54 18.16
N LEU A 47 9.25 7.16 16.88
CA LEU A 47 10.39 6.43 16.33
C LEU A 47 11.56 7.35 15.93
N GLY A 48 11.43 8.67 16.11
CA GLY A 48 12.46 9.65 15.77
C GLY A 48 12.62 9.87 14.27
N TRP A 49 11.63 9.53 13.46
CA TRP A 49 11.62 9.74 12.01
C TRP A 49 11.08 11.12 11.62
N ALA A 50 10.36 11.77 12.52
CA ALA A 50 9.88 13.14 12.40
C ALA A 50 10.04 13.86 13.74
N LYS A 51 10.04 15.20 13.73
CA LYS A 51 10.08 15.99 14.95
C LYS A 51 8.68 16.17 15.52
N TRP A 52 8.58 16.38 16.84
CA TRP A 52 7.28 16.59 17.50
C TRP A 52 6.54 17.85 17.03
N ASP A 53 7.27 18.86 16.54
CA ASP A 53 6.75 20.11 15.99
C ASP A 53 6.49 20.05 14.48
N ASP A 54 6.80 18.94 13.80
CA ASP A 54 6.40 18.75 12.40
C ASP A 54 4.87 18.59 12.27
N ASP A 55 4.31 19.15 11.20
CA ASP A 55 2.93 18.90 10.77
C ASP A 55 2.68 17.39 10.61
N ASP A 56 1.46 16.94 10.96
CA ASP A 56 1.14 15.52 11.02
C ASP A 56 1.20 14.86 9.63
N LYS A 57 0.79 15.55 8.54
CA LYS A 57 0.93 14.98 7.19
C LYS A 57 2.41 14.80 6.82
N LYS A 58 3.24 15.78 7.13
CA LYS A 58 4.70 15.68 6.91
C LYS A 58 5.30 14.53 7.73
N ALA A 59 4.94 14.41 9.01
CA ALA A 59 5.42 13.34 9.87
C ALA A 59 4.95 11.95 9.40
N ALA A 60 3.70 11.82 8.94
CA ALA A 60 3.18 10.57 8.41
C ALA A 60 3.86 10.16 7.09
N ASN A 61 4.13 11.11 6.20
CA ASN A 61 4.89 10.85 4.97
C ASN A 61 6.33 10.40 5.23
N ALA A 62 6.98 10.90 6.28
CA ALA A 62 8.30 10.40 6.68
C ALA A 62 8.30 8.91 7.04
N ALA A 63 7.17 8.36 7.52
CA ALA A 63 7.03 6.92 7.72
C ALA A 63 7.00 6.15 6.38
N MET A 64 6.44 6.71 5.31
CA MET A 64 6.42 6.08 3.99
C MET A 64 7.82 6.02 3.39
N ASP A 65 8.62 7.08 3.59
CA ASP A 65 10.02 7.10 3.22
C ASP A 65 10.82 6.03 3.97
N LYS A 66 10.54 5.84 5.27
CA LYS A 66 11.19 4.82 6.10
C LYS A 66 10.81 3.39 5.70
N ILE A 67 9.56 3.17 5.32
CA ILE A 67 9.12 1.88 4.75
C ILE A 67 9.90 1.63 3.46
N LYS A 68 9.94 2.60 2.54
CA LYS A 68 10.69 2.47 1.27
C LYS A 68 12.18 2.19 1.50
N GLU A 69 12.83 2.93 2.40
CA GLU A 69 14.23 2.73 2.78
C GLU A 69 14.46 1.31 3.31
N LEU A 70 13.54 0.78 4.13
CA LEU A 70 13.63 -0.59 4.63
C LEU A 70 13.47 -1.62 3.50
N GLN A 71 12.49 -1.43 2.61
CA GLN A 71 12.26 -2.29 1.45
C GLN A 71 13.51 -2.38 0.56
N GLU A 72 14.15 -1.24 0.29
CA GLU A 72 15.40 -1.17 -0.48
C GLU A 72 16.56 -1.89 0.23
N LYS A 73 16.70 -1.68 1.55
CA LYS A 73 17.77 -2.34 2.35
C LYS A 73 17.67 -3.85 2.40
N VAL A 74 16.45 -4.39 2.32
CA VAL A 74 16.22 -5.85 2.30
C VAL A 74 16.06 -6.39 0.88
N GLU A 75 16.47 -5.59 -0.13
CA GLU A 75 16.46 -5.95 -1.56
C GLU A 75 15.08 -6.41 -2.06
N MET A 76 14.01 -5.85 -1.47
CA MET A 76 12.65 -6.16 -1.88
C MET A 76 12.24 -5.28 -3.06
N PRO A 77 11.55 -5.82 -4.08
CA PRO A 77 10.95 -5.00 -5.12
C PRO A 77 10.00 -3.95 -4.53
N LEU A 78 10.00 -2.75 -5.12
CA LEU A 78 9.12 -1.65 -4.70
C LEU A 78 7.77 -1.62 -5.43
N SER A 79 7.63 -2.42 -6.48
CA SER A 79 6.42 -2.52 -7.29
C SER A 79 6.11 -3.95 -7.66
N LEU A 80 4.85 -4.22 -8.02
CA LEU A 80 4.43 -5.56 -8.43
C LEU A 80 5.05 -5.98 -9.76
N LYS A 81 5.34 -5.02 -10.66
CA LYS A 81 6.12 -5.29 -11.88
C LYS A 81 7.49 -5.88 -11.57
N GLY A 82 8.10 -5.48 -10.45
CA GLY A 82 9.38 -6.04 -9.98
C GLY A 82 9.30 -7.52 -9.55
N LEU A 83 8.10 -8.10 -9.44
CA LEU A 83 7.90 -9.53 -9.20
C LEU A 83 7.91 -10.37 -10.50
N GLY A 84 8.14 -9.75 -11.66
CA GLY A 84 8.28 -10.45 -12.95
C GLY A 84 6.96 -10.75 -13.68
N VAL A 85 5.83 -10.17 -13.24
CA VAL A 85 4.54 -10.32 -13.91
C VAL A 85 4.43 -9.35 -15.09
N SER A 86 4.09 -9.87 -16.27
CA SER A 86 3.91 -9.06 -17.48
C SER A 86 2.71 -8.10 -17.36
N ARG A 87 2.71 -7.00 -18.11
CA ARG A 87 1.59 -6.04 -18.10
C ARG A 87 0.30 -6.69 -18.61
N GLU A 88 0.41 -7.53 -19.64
CA GLU A 88 -0.70 -8.29 -20.20
C GLU A 88 -1.32 -9.24 -19.17
N ASP A 89 -0.51 -10.00 -18.44
CA ASP A 89 -1.00 -10.91 -17.41
C ASP A 89 -1.62 -10.16 -16.23
N PHE A 90 -1.03 -9.02 -15.85
CA PHE A 90 -1.59 -8.14 -14.85
C PHE A 90 -2.99 -7.63 -15.25
N ASP A 91 -3.10 -6.99 -16.42
CA ASP A 91 -4.35 -6.41 -16.92
C ASP A 91 -5.43 -7.49 -17.06
N LYS A 92 -5.08 -8.68 -17.59
CA LYS A 92 -5.99 -9.81 -17.76
C LYS A 92 -6.57 -10.33 -16.45
N ASN A 93 -5.84 -10.19 -15.33
CA ASN A 93 -6.26 -10.73 -14.03
C ASN A 93 -6.70 -9.65 -13.03
N LEU A 94 -6.71 -8.37 -13.42
CA LEU A 94 -7.05 -7.27 -12.52
C LEU A 94 -8.43 -7.45 -11.88
N ASP A 95 -9.47 -7.64 -12.69
CA ASP A 95 -10.85 -7.84 -12.22
C ASP A 95 -10.97 -9.01 -11.23
N LYS A 96 -10.27 -10.10 -11.52
CA LYS A 96 -10.21 -11.28 -10.64
C LYS A 96 -9.55 -10.93 -9.30
N MET A 97 -8.43 -10.20 -9.32
CA MET A 97 -7.76 -9.77 -8.09
C MET A 97 -8.63 -8.82 -7.27
N VAL A 98 -9.37 -7.92 -7.91
CA VAL A 98 -10.32 -7.01 -7.24
C VAL A 98 -11.45 -7.82 -6.59
N SER A 99 -12.07 -8.74 -7.33
CA SER A 99 -13.12 -9.62 -6.81
C SER A 99 -12.66 -10.44 -5.60
N LEU A 100 -11.46 -11.03 -5.67
CA LEU A 100 -10.86 -11.77 -4.56
C LEU A 100 -10.58 -10.86 -3.35
N SER A 101 -10.21 -9.60 -3.58
CA SER A 101 -9.93 -8.65 -2.50
C SER A 101 -11.20 -8.28 -1.72
N PHE A 102 -12.35 -8.18 -2.39
CA PHE A 102 -13.64 -8.00 -1.72
C PHE A 102 -14.11 -9.22 -0.92
N GLN A 103 -13.71 -10.42 -1.34
CA GLN A 103 -14.03 -11.66 -0.63
C GLN A 103 -13.11 -11.92 0.57
N ASP A 104 -12.04 -11.14 0.71
CA ASP A 104 -11.09 -11.27 1.80
C ASP A 104 -11.65 -10.66 3.09
N SER A 105 -11.64 -11.42 4.18
CA SER A 105 -12.14 -10.96 5.48
C SER A 105 -11.33 -9.80 6.05
N SER A 106 -10.08 -9.59 5.63
CA SER A 106 -9.28 -8.44 6.06
C SER A 106 -9.80 -7.10 5.54
N ASN A 107 -10.61 -7.10 4.47
CA ASN A 107 -11.18 -5.89 3.89
C ASN A 107 -12.01 -5.08 4.90
N VAL A 108 -12.78 -5.75 5.77
CA VAL A 108 -13.64 -5.07 6.75
C VAL A 108 -12.87 -4.42 7.90
N MET A 109 -11.57 -4.68 8.01
CA MET A 109 -10.70 -4.14 9.06
C MET A 109 -9.90 -2.91 8.61
N ALA A 110 -10.00 -2.51 7.34
CA ALA A 110 -9.31 -1.35 6.81
C ALA A 110 -9.87 -0.04 7.41
N SER A 111 -9.00 0.94 7.69
CA SER A 111 -9.43 2.25 8.22
C SER A 111 -10.19 3.08 7.19
N ARG A 112 -9.90 2.87 5.91
CA ARG A 112 -10.60 3.43 4.75
C ARG A 112 -11.11 2.27 3.90
N SER A 113 -12.43 2.20 3.69
CA SER A 113 -13.06 1.15 2.88
C SER A 113 -12.93 1.47 1.40
N PRO A 114 -12.24 0.64 0.60
CA PRO A 114 -12.10 0.87 -0.83
C PRO A 114 -13.35 0.49 -1.63
N LEU A 115 -13.63 1.26 -2.67
CA LEU A 115 -14.53 0.90 -3.76
C LEU A 115 -13.79 0.08 -4.83
N THR A 116 -14.53 -0.41 -5.83
CA THR A 116 -13.95 -1.18 -6.95
C THR A 116 -12.89 -0.36 -7.68
N GLU A 117 -13.20 0.90 -7.98
CA GLU A 117 -12.31 1.83 -8.66
C GLU A 117 -11.06 2.14 -7.84
N ASP A 118 -11.20 2.19 -6.50
CA ASP A 118 -10.05 2.35 -5.60
C ASP A 118 -9.12 1.15 -5.68
N TYR A 119 -9.66 -0.07 -5.63
CA TYR A 119 -8.86 -1.28 -5.76
C TYR A 119 -8.13 -1.35 -7.10
N GLU A 120 -8.81 -1.10 -8.21
CA GLU A 120 -8.20 -1.07 -9.54
C GLU A 120 -7.05 -0.06 -9.61
N LYS A 121 -7.26 1.14 -9.05
CA LYS A 121 -6.26 2.19 -9.02
C LYS A 121 -5.10 1.86 -8.09
N ILE A 122 -5.35 1.30 -6.90
CA ILE A 122 -4.31 0.83 -5.97
C ILE A 122 -3.45 -0.24 -6.65
N TYR A 123 -4.06 -1.25 -7.28
CA TYR A 123 -3.32 -2.31 -8.00
C TYR A 123 -2.48 -1.73 -9.13
N THR A 124 -3.04 -0.81 -9.93
CA THR A 124 -2.35 -0.18 -11.05
C THR A 124 -1.15 0.64 -10.57
N TYR A 125 -1.33 1.47 -9.55
CA TYR A 125 -0.27 2.27 -8.95
C TYR A 125 0.84 1.38 -8.35
N ALA A 126 0.45 0.33 -7.63
CA ALA A 126 1.39 -0.64 -7.06
C ALA A 126 2.14 -1.43 -8.14
N TYR A 127 1.51 -1.71 -9.29
CA TYR A 127 2.17 -2.35 -10.42
C TYR A 127 3.20 -1.42 -11.08
N GLU A 128 2.82 -0.17 -11.31
CA GLU A 128 3.67 0.84 -11.97
C GLU A 128 4.76 1.41 -11.05
N GLY A 129 4.61 1.24 -9.73
CA GLY A 129 5.52 1.82 -8.73
C GLY A 129 5.22 3.29 -8.42
N LYS A 130 3.99 3.74 -8.67
CA LYS A 130 3.55 5.13 -8.47
C LYS A 130 2.98 5.31 -7.06
N ASP A 131 3.41 6.36 -6.36
CA ASP A 131 2.86 6.72 -5.05
C ASP A 131 1.37 7.06 -5.13
N ILE A 132 0.59 6.59 -4.14
CA ILE A 132 -0.84 6.88 -4.06
C ILE A 132 -1.05 8.32 -3.57
N ASP A 133 -1.90 9.03 -4.32
CA ASP A 133 -2.17 10.47 -4.20
C ASP A 133 -3.68 10.80 -4.06
N PHE A 134 -4.50 9.81 -3.72
CA PHE A 134 -5.96 9.88 -3.72
C PHE A 134 -6.61 9.12 -2.54
#